data_AF-T1GVZ6-F1
#
_entry.id   AF-T1GVZ6-F1
#
_cell.length_a   1.000
_cell.length_b   1.000
_cell.length_c   1.000
_cell.angle_alpha   90.00
_cell.angle_beta   90.00
_cell.angle_gamma   90.00
#
_symmetry.space_group_name_H-M   'P 1'
#
loop_
_entity.id
_entity.type
_entity.pdbx_description
1 polymer ?
#
loop_
_entity_poly.entity_id
_entity_poly.type
_entity_poly.pdbx_seq_one_letter_code
_entity_poly.pdbx_strand_id
1 'polypeptide(L)'
;MLSKKYPIIIGFDLVNQEDEGYSLLEHAPNLLNKEIDYYFHAGETNWYGTTVDENLIDAVLLGAKRIGHGYALIKHPDIKEMVKKNDICIEVSPISNKMLKYVSDLRNHPVASLIAEDIPFVIASDDPSFFSTQPLSHDFYMTFVGISSAHSDLRFLKQLAINSIKYSGLYDKEAALKKWEMQWNRWIQIIVDQNFPKIVSPFIVPINDV
;
A
#
# COMPACT_ATOMS: atom_id res chain seq x y z
N MET A 1 17.24 -22.27 7.86
CA MET A 1 16.18 -21.55 7.12
C MET A 1 16.74 -20.88 5.89
N LEU A 2 15.99 -20.86 4.79
CA LEU A 2 16.44 -20.30 3.50
C LEU A 2 16.82 -18.82 3.60
N SER A 3 16.10 -18.02 4.39
CA SER A 3 16.41 -16.60 4.65
C SER A 3 17.81 -16.38 5.24
N LYS A 4 18.29 -17.27 6.12
CA LYS A 4 19.66 -17.19 6.68
C LYS A 4 20.75 -17.49 5.63
N LYS A 5 20.42 -18.30 4.61
CA LYS A 5 21.35 -18.66 3.52
C LYS A 5 21.29 -17.66 2.36
N TYR A 6 20.12 -17.09 2.12
CA TYR A 6 19.85 -16.17 1.01
C TYR A 6 19.15 -14.92 1.56
N PRO A 7 19.93 -13.87 1.92
CA PRO A 7 19.38 -12.64 2.51
C PRO A 7 18.38 -11.88 1.62
N ILE A 8 18.25 -12.26 0.35
CA ILE A 8 17.24 -11.74 -0.58
C ILE A 8 15.83 -12.26 -0.28
N ILE A 9 15.69 -13.37 0.46
CA ILE A 9 14.40 -13.93 0.86
C ILE A 9 13.96 -13.24 2.14
N ILE A 10 12.92 -12.42 2.03
CA ILE A 10 12.42 -11.60 3.13
C ILE A 10 11.30 -12.25 3.95
N GLY A 11 10.70 -13.33 3.46
CA GLY A 11 9.55 -13.93 4.13
C GLY A 11 8.84 -15.00 3.32
N PHE A 12 7.61 -15.29 3.74
CA PHE A 12 6.73 -16.29 3.13
C PHE A 12 5.29 -15.76 3.03
N ASP A 13 4.57 -16.27 2.03
CA ASP A 13 3.18 -15.93 1.74
C ASP A 13 2.48 -17.17 1.15
N LEU A 14 1.15 -17.22 1.28
CA LEU A 14 0.26 -18.18 0.64
C LEU A 14 -0.61 -17.43 -0.37
N VAL A 15 -0.50 -17.81 -1.64
CA VAL A 15 -1.27 -17.25 -2.75
C VAL A 15 -2.24 -18.29 -3.29
N ASN A 16 -3.42 -17.87 -3.75
CA ASN A 16 -4.39 -18.58 -4.59
C ASN A 16 -5.70 -17.77 -4.61
N GLN A 17 -6.74 -18.23 -5.31
CA GLN A 17 -8.09 -17.71 -5.10
C GLN A 17 -8.55 -18.05 -3.68
N GLU A 18 -8.65 -17.03 -2.82
CA GLU A 18 -8.91 -17.19 -1.39
C GLU A 18 -10.29 -17.82 -1.11
N ASP A 19 -11.31 -17.48 -1.91
CA ASP A 19 -12.70 -17.94 -1.76
C ASP A 19 -12.88 -19.47 -1.93
N GLU A 20 -12.01 -20.14 -2.71
CA GLU A 20 -12.06 -21.58 -2.97
C GLU A 20 -10.88 -22.35 -2.35
N GLY A 21 -9.95 -21.62 -1.72
CA GLY A 21 -8.73 -22.16 -1.14
C GLY A 21 -8.90 -22.66 0.29
N TYR A 22 -7.79 -23.15 0.84
CA TYR A 22 -7.68 -23.46 2.27
C TYR A 22 -7.42 -22.18 3.05
N SER A 23 -8.03 -22.09 4.23
CA SER A 23 -7.79 -21.00 5.18
C SER A 23 -6.39 -21.04 5.78
N LEU A 24 -5.92 -19.89 6.31
CA LEU A 24 -4.69 -19.82 7.09
C LEU A 24 -4.77 -20.74 8.31
N LEU A 25 -5.94 -20.87 8.93
CA LEU A 25 -6.17 -21.79 10.04
C LEU A 25 -5.84 -23.25 9.70
N GLU A 26 -6.23 -23.70 8.51
CA GLU A 26 -5.93 -25.07 8.03
C GLU A 26 -4.43 -25.30 7.81
N HIS A 27 -3.71 -24.24 7.47
CA HIS A 27 -2.25 -24.26 7.34
C HIS A 27 -1.51 -23.96 8.64
N ALA A 28 -2.20 -23.53 9.70
CA ALA A 28 -1.60 -23.01 10.92
C ALA A 28 -0.50 -23.89 11.52
N PRO A 29 -0.62 -25.24 11.59
CA PRO A 29 0.45 -26.08 12.15
C PRO A 29 1.83 -25.89 11.49
N ASN A 30 1.86 -25.48 10.22
CA ASN A 30 3.08 -25.22 9.46
C ASN A 30 3.52 -23.75 9.50
N LEU A 31 2.70 -22.85 10.05
CA LEU A 31 2.89 -21.40 10.04
C LEU A 31 3.28 -20.82 11.41
N LEU A 32 3.47 -21.66 12.45
CA LEU A 32 3.81 -21.20 13.80
C LEU A 32 5.29 -20.79 13.99
N ASN A 33 6.09 -20.75 12.92
CA ASN A 33 7.52 -20.46 13.02
C ASN A 33 7.78 -18.95 13.11
N LYS A 34 8.05 -18.47 14.34
CA LYS A 34 8.33 -17.05 14.63
C LYS A 34 9.62 -16.49 14.05
N GLU A 35 10.50 -17.33 13.49
CA GLU A 35 11.71 -16.85 12.80
C GLU A 35 11.42 -16.44 11.33
N ILE A 36 10.22 -16.68 10.81
CA ILE A 36 9.80 -16.32 9.45
C ILE A 36 8.90 -15.09 9.53
N ASP A 37 9.21 -14.08 8.72
CA ASP A 37 8.29 -12.97 8.48
C ASP A 37 7.23 -13.40 7.45
N TYR A 38 5.97 -13.16 7.79
CA TYR A 38 4.84 -13.51 6.93
C TYR A 38 4.23 -12.27 6.26
N TYR A 39 3.80 -12.44 5.00
CA TYR A 39 3.20 -11.41 4.16
C TYR A 39 1.91 -11.94 3.52
N PHE A 40 1.02 -12.47 4.35
CA PHE A 40 -0.15 -13.23 3.88
C PHE A 40 -1.10 -12.40 3.01
N HIS A 41 -1.52 -12.96 1.87
CA HIS A 41 -2.83 -12.62 1.31
C HIS A 41 -3.91 -13.01 2.33
N ALA A 42 -4.79 -12.06 2.66
CA ALA A 42 -5.91 -12.34 3.55
C ALA A 42 -7.07 -11.37 3.34
N GLY A 43 -8.29 -11.92 3.36
CA GLY A 43 -9.53 -11.17 3.28
C GLY A 43 -9.77 -10.50 1.94
N GLU A 44 -9.21 -11.00 0.84
CA GLU A 44 -9.59 -10.60 -0.51
C GLU A 44 -10.95 -11.23 -0.89
N THR A 45 -12.02 -10.75 -0.24
CA THR A 45 -13.35 -11.33 -0.44
C THR A 45 -14.50 -10.36 -0.21
N ASN A 46 -15.59 -10.58 -0.94
CA ASN A 46 -16.86 -9.90 -0.70
C ASN A 46 -17.70 -10.58 0.40
N TRP A 47 -17.37 -11.81 0.79
CA TRP A 47 -18.07 -12.52 1.85
C TRP A 47 -17.81 -11.90 3.24
N TYR A 48 -18.67 -12.24 4.20
CA TYR A 48 -18.58 -11.78 5.58
C TYR A 48 -19.01 -12.90 6.52
N GLY A 49 -18.21 -13.14 7.56
CA GLY A 49 -18.47 -14.21 8.52
C GLY A 49 -18.24 -15.61 7.92
N THR A 50 -17.30 -15.71 6.98
CA THR A 50 -16.81 -16.98 6.45
C THR A 50 -15.35 -17.17 6.84
N THR A 51 -14.84 -18.38 6.65
CA THR A 51 -13.43 -18.71 6.89
C THR A 51 -12.46 -17.89 6.04
N VAL A 52 -12.94 -17.27 4.96
CA VAL A 52 -12.11 -16.50 4.03
C VAL A 52 -11.82 -15.10 4.58
N ASP A 53 -12.84 -14.34 4.99
CA ASP A 53 -12.59 -13.04 5.61
C ASP A 53 -11.98 -13.16 7.01
N GLU A 54 -12.20 -14.29 7.68
CA GLU A 54 -11.56 -14.64 8.95
C GLU A 54 -10.06 -14.93 8.83
N ASN A 55 -9.51 -15.16 7.63
CA ASN A 55 -8.05 -15.20 7.43
C ASN A 55 -7.36 -13.91 7.91
N LEU A 56 -8.08 -12.78 7.97
CA LEU A 56 -7.56 -11.55 8.56
C LEU A 56 -7.22 -11.71 10.05
N ILE A 57 -8.03 -12.48 10.79
CA ILE A 57 -7.80 -12.79 12.20
C ILE A 57 -6.51 -13.58 12.32
N ASP A 58 -6.40 -14.66 11.55
CA ASP A 58 -5.24 -15.55 11.58
C ASP A 58 -3.95 -14.84 11.14
N ALA A 59 -4.01 -14.03 10.08
CA ALA A 59 -2.86 -13.26 9.60
C ALA A 59 -2.32 -12.34 10.70
N VAL A 60 -3.21 -11.65 11.44
CA VAL A 60 -2.81 -10.80 12.57
C VAL A 60 -2.26 -11.64 13.72
N LEU A 61 -2.88 -12.75 14.08
CA LEU A 61 -2.43 -13.63 15.18
C LEU A 61 -1.09 -14.31 14.89
N LEU A 62 -0.83 -14.67 13.63
CA LEU A 62 0.42 -15.22 13.15
C LEU A 62 1.54 -14.16 13.02
N GLY A 63 1.21 -12.88 13.23
CA GLY A 63 2.18 -11.79 13.26
C GLY A 63 2.65 -11.34 11.88
N ALA A 64 1.75 -11.35 10.89
CA ALA A 64 2.03 -10.85 9.55
C ALA A 64 2.62 -9.43 9.59
N LYS A 65 3.66 -9.19 8.78
CA LYS A 65 4.27 -7.86 8.63
C LYS A 65 3.44 -6.95 7.74
N ARG A 66 2.83 -7.55 6.71
CA ARG A 66 1.87 -6.93 5.82
C ARG A 66 0.77 -7.92 5.48
N ILE A 67 -0.39 -7.40 5.10
CA ILE A 67 -1.53 -8.19 4.64
C ILE A 67 -1.83 -7.79 3.20
N GLY A 68 -1.77 -8.77 2.30
CA GLY A 68 -2.19 -8.64 0.91
C GLY A 68 -3.69 -8.40 0.81
N HIS A 69 -4.08 -7.36 0.08
CA HIS A 69 -5.44 -6.84 -0.12
C HIS A 69 -6.12 -6.30 1.13
N GLY A 70 -6.35 -7.13 2.15
CA GLY A 70 -7.11 -6.75 3.34
C GLY A 70 -8.50 -6.22 3.04
N TYR A 71 -9.11 -6.67 1.93
CA TYR A 71 -10.29 -6.03 1.34
C TYR A 71 -11.51 -6.06 2.29
N ALA A 72 -11.72 -7.18 2.98
CA ALA A 72 -12.78 -7.38 3.95
C ALA A 72 -12.52 -6.72 5.32
N LEU A 73 -11.36 -6.09 5.56
CA LEU A 73 -10.96 -5.57 6.88
C LEU A 73 -11.96 -4.58 7.49
N ILE A 74 -12.65 -3.79 6.66
CA ILE A 74 -13.67 -2.85 7.13
C ILE A 74 -14.82 -3.52 7.89
N LYS A 75 -15.04 -4.83 7.68
CA LYS A 75 -16.10 -5.63 8.30
C LYS A 75 -15.69 -6.17 9.68
N HIS A 76 -14.42 -6.00 10.06
CA HIS A 76 -13.81 -6.56 11.27
C HIS A 76 -13.23 -5.44 12.15
N PRO A 77 -14.06 -4.70 12.91
CA PRO A 77 -13.61 -3.53 13.66
C PRO A 77 -12.48 -3.85 14.67
N ASP A 78 -12.57 -4.96 15.39
CA ASP A 78 -11.56 -5.37 16.37
C ASP A 78 -10.23 -5.72 15.69
N ILE A 79 -10.29 -6.42 14.56
CA ILE A 79 -9.09 -6.80 13.79
C ILE A 79 -8.46 -5.56 13.14
N LYS A 80 -9.27 -4.64 12.64
CA LYS A 80 -8.81 -3.34 12.13
C LYS A 80 -8.09 -2.53 13.21
N GLU A 81 -8.60 -2.54 14.45
CA GLU A 81 -7.90 -1.91 15.58
C GLU A 81 -6.55 -2.60 15.86
N MET A 82 -6.51 -3.93 15.83
CA MET A 82 -5.27 -4.68 16.01
C MET A 82 -4.25 -4.40 14.90
N VAL A 83 -4.68 -4.34 13.64
CA VAL A 83 -3.84 -3.96 12.49
C VAL A 83 -3.20 -2.59 12.74
N LYS A 84 -4.00 -1.60 13.15
CA LYS A 84 -3.50 -0.26 13.47
C LYS A 84 -2.52 -0.27 14.64
N LYS A 85 -2.88 -0.93 15.75
CA LYS A 85 -2.07 -0.99 16.97
C LYS A 85 -0.73 -1.70 16.75
N ASN A 86 -0.72 -2.72 15.90
CA ASN A 86 0.46 -3.53 15.62
C ASN A 86 1.29 -2.99 14.43
N ASP A 87 0.91 -1.84 13.85
CA ASP A 87 1.55 -1.21 12.68
C ASP A 87 1.67 -2.18 11.48
N ILE A 88 0.63 -3.01 11.29
CA ILE A 88 0.55 -3.97 10.16
C ILE A 88 0.04 -3.22 8.93
N CYS A 89 0.79 -3.28 7.84
CA CYS A 89 0.43 -2.56 6.62
C CYS A 89 -0.46 -3.38 5.69
N ILE A 90 -1.52 -2.78 5.18
CA ILE A 90 -2.35 -3.37 4.13
C ILE A 90 -1.76 -3.05 2.75
N GLU A 91 -1.67 -4.03 1.87
CA GLU A 91 -1.27 -3.83 0.47
C GLU A 91 -2.53 -3.75 -0.38
N VAL A 92 -2.78 -2.59 -0.99
CA VAL A 92 -4.02 -2.33 -1.70
C VAL A 92 -3.74 -2.33 -3.20
N SER A 93 -4.48 -3.14 -3.95
CA SER A 93 -4.36 -3.33 -5.40
C SER A 93 -5.69 -3.00 -6.10
N PRO A 94 -6.04 -1.70 -6.24
CA PRO A 94 -7.36 -1.27 -6.68
C PRO A 94 -7.78 -1.83 -8.04
N ILE A 95 -6.86 -1.89 -8.99
CA ILE A 95 -7.17 -2.38 -10.33
C ILE A 95 -7.44 -3.88 -10.29
N SER A 96 -6.65 -4.65 -9.56
CA SER A 96 -6.91 -6.08 -9.34
C SER A 96 -8.31 -6.28 -8.75
N ASN A 97 -8.63 -5.56 -7.66
CA ASN A 97 -9.94 -5.71 -7.01
C ASN A 97 -11.12 -5.37 -7.93
N LYS A 98 -10.96 -4.37 -8.82
CA LYS A 98 -11.97 -4.05 -9.84
C LYS A 98 -12.07 -5.12 -10.93
N MET A 99 -10.94 -5.58 -11.46
CA MET A 99 -10.88 -6.54 -12.57
C MET A 99 -11.36 -7.92 -12.17
N LEU A 100 -11.08 -8.32 -10.93
CA LEU A 100 -11.58 -9.55 -10.29
C LEU A 100 -13.01 -9.43 -9.76
N LYS A 101 -13.67 -8.29 -10.00
CA LYS A 101 -15.09 -8.02 -9.69
C LYS A 101 -15.44 -7.95 -8.20
N TYR A 102 -14.48 -7.67 -7.33
CA TYR A 102 -14.78 -7.36 -5.93
C TYR A 102 -15.53 -6.03 -5.80
N VAL A 103 -15.23 -5.06 -6.67
CA VAL A 103 -15.94 -3.78 -6.73
C VAL A 103 -16.16 -3.31 -8.16
N SER A 104 -17.38 -2.87 -8.48
CA SER A 104 -17.70 -2.33 -9.80
C SER A 104 -17.26 -0.87 -9.96
N ASP A 105 -17.43 -0.05 -8.92
CA ASP A 105 -17.06 1.36 -8.87
C ASP A 105 -16.10 1.62 -7.71
N LEU A 106 -14.88 2.04 -8.03
CA LEU A 106 -13.81 2.22 -7.06
C LEU A 106 -14.10 3.30 -6.02
N ARG A 107 -15.07 4.19 -6.25
CA ARG A 107 -15.55 5.11 -5.20
C ARG A 107 -16.14 4.38 -3.99
N ASN A 108 -16.55 3.12 -4.16
CA ASN A 108 -17.05 2.24 -3.11
C ASN A 108 -15.96 1.28 -2.57
N HIS A 109 -14.69 1.47 -2.94
CA HIS A 109 -13.62 0.59 -2.49
C HIS A 109 -13.41 0.72 -0.97
N PRO A 110 -13.32 -0.40 -0.21
CA PRO A 110 -13.29 -0.38 1.26
C PRO A 110 -12.12 0.41 1.85
N VAL A 111 -10.99 0.48 1.16
CA VAL A 111 -9.83 1.28 1.59
C VAL A 111 -10.16 2.77 1.79
N ALA A 112 -11.23 3.32 1.18
CA ALA A 112 -11.64 4.71 1.44
C ALA A 112 -11.92 4.95 2.94
N SER A 113 -12.56 4.00 3.62
CA SER A 113 -12.77 4.04 5.07
C SER A 113 -11.45 3.85 5.84
N LEU A 114 -10.58 2.95 5.37
CA LEU A 114 -9.27 2.71 6.00
C LEU A 114 -8.37 3.95 5.95
N ILE A 115 -8.43 4.73 4.86
CA ILE A 115 -7.75 6.03 4.71
C ILE A 115 -8.27 7.01 5.77
N ALA A 116 -9.59 7.12 5.95
CA ALA A 116 -10.20 8.05 6.90
C ALA A 116 -9.90 7.68 8.37
N GLU A 117 -9.55 6.42 8.62
CA GLU A 117 -9.23 5.90 9.96
C GLU A 117 -7.72 5.81 10.23
N ASP A 118 -6.88 6.37 9.35
CA ASP A 118 -5.41 6.32 9.43
C ASP A 118 -4.86 4.88 9.60
N ILE A 119 -5.45 3.91 8.88
CA ILE A 119 -4.91 2.55 8.83
C ILE A 119 -3.67 2.53 7.92
N PRO A 120 -2.55 1.93 8.36
CA PRO A 120 -1.38 1.76 7.53
C PRO A 120 -1.67 1.01 6.22
N PHE A 121 -1.36 1.63 5.08
CA PHE A 121 -1.44 0.95 3.79
C PHE A 121 -0.41 1.45 2.77
N VAL A 122 -0.19 0.63 1.76
CA VAL A 122 0.60 0.91 0.55
C VAL A 122 -0.22 0.57 -0.68
N ILE A 123 0.12 1.19 -1.81
CA ILE A 123 -0.44 0.81 -3.11
C ILE A 123 0.48 -0.18 -3.80
N ALA A 124 -0.10 -1.29 -4.25
CA ALA A 124 0.51 -2.29 -5.11
C ALA A 124 -0.28 -2.38 -6.43
N SER A 125 0.26 -3.10 -7.40
CA SER A 125 -0.37 -3.33 -8.71
C SER A 125 -0.72 -4.79 -8.99
N ASP A 126 -0.36 -5.68 -8.06
CA ASP A 126 -0.60 -7.11 -8.15
C ASP A 126 -0.01 -7.69 -9.44
N ASP A 127 -0.84 -8.06 -10.42
CA ASP A 127 -0.46 -8.58 -11.73
C ASP A 127 -0.68 -7.55 -12.86
N PRO A 128 0.10 -6.45 -12.96
CA PRO A 128 -0.15 -5.37 -13.91
C PRO A 128 -0.16 -5.82 -15.37
N SER A 129 0.67 -6.82 -15.71
CA SER A 129 0.72 -7.42 -17.05
C SER A 129 -0.59 -8.12 -17.42
N PHE A 130 -1.23 -8.81 -16.48
CA PHE A 130 -2.51 -9.50 -16.70
C PHE A 130 -3.64 -8.48 -16.93
N PHE A 131 -3.60 -7.36 -16.21
CA PHE A 131 -4.58 -6.27 -16.33
C PHE A 131 -4.27 -5.24 -17.41
N SER A 132 -3.19 -5.43 -18.19
CA SER A 132 -2.74 -4.47 -19.23
C SER A 132 -2.53 -3.05 -18.69
N THR A 133 -1.90 -2.94 -17.52
CA THR A 133 -1.66 -1.66 -16.83
C THR A 133 -0.17 -1.37 -16.65
N GLN A 134 0.14 -0.09 -16.38
CA GLN A 134 1.50 0.28 -15.97
C GLN A 134 1.78 -0.22 -14.55
N PRO A 135 3.03 -0.60 -14.22
CA PRO A 135 3.33 -1.31 -12.98
C PRO A 135 2.93 -0.64 -11.66
N LEU A 136 2.63 0.66 -11.64
CA LEU A 136 2.20 1.33 -10.39
C LEU A 136 1.41 2.61 -10.65
N SER A 137 1.72 3.34 -11.72
CA SER A 137 1.10 4.65 -12.01
C SER A 137 -0.41 4.59 -12.16
N HIS A 138 -0.96 3.51 -12.71
CA HIS A 138 -2.40 3.37 -12.88
C HIS A 138 -3.09 3.15 -11.52
N ASP A 139 -2.60 2.26 -10.65
CA ASP A 139 -3.16 2.06 -9.32
C ASP A 139 -3.05 3.31 -8.43
N PHE A 140 -1.95 4.07 -8.55
CA PHE A 140 -1.83 5.38 -7.91
C PHE A 140 -2.90 6.37 -8.42
N TYR A 141 -3.12 6.44 -9.74
CA TYR A 141 -4.14 7.29 -10.32
C TYR A 141 -5.54 6.90 -9.82
N MET A 142 -5.88 5.61 -9.86
CA MET A 142 -7.19 5.12 -9.42
C MET A 142 -7.40 5.34 -7.92
N THR A 143 -6.37 5.15 -7.11
CA THR A 143 -6.43 5.47 -5.67
C THR A 143 -6.65 6.96 -5.45
N PHE A 144 -5.81 7.80 -6.06
CA PHE A 144 -5.85 9.24 -5.82
C PHE A 144 -7.14 9.89 -6.30
N VAL A 145 -7.55 9.59 -7.53
CA VAL A 145 -8.70 10.22 -8.19
C VAL A 145 -10.02 9.52 -7.86
N GLY A 146 -10.01 8.19 -7.78
CA GLY A 146 -11.23 7.38 -7.68
C GLY A 146 -11.63 7.02 -6.25
N ILE A 147 -10.67 6.82 -5.35
CA ILE A 147 -10.93 6.27 -4.02
C ILE A 147 -10.77 7.31 -2.92
N SER A 148 -9.69 8.10 -3.00
CA SER A 148 -9.31 9.02 -1.94
C SER A 148 -10.24 10.23 -1.85
N SER A 149 -10.16 10.98 -0.76
CA SER A 149 -10.96 12.20 -0.58
C SER A 149 -10.72 13.19 -1.71
N ALA A 150 -11.75 13.96 -2.10
CA ALA A 150 -11.59 15.09 -3.02
C ALA A 150 -10.63 16.18 -2.46
N HIS A 151 -10.35 16.16 -1.16
CA HIS A 151 -9.37 17.03 -0.50
C HIS A 151 -7.96 16.42 -0.41
N SER A 152 -7.77 15.18 -0.86
CA SER A 152 -6.45 14.58 -1.00
C SER A 152 -5.61 15.41 -1.96
N ASP A 153 -4.33 15.52 -1.64
CA ASP A 153 -3.40 16.29 -2.45
C ASP A 153 -2.02 15.62 -2.50
N LEU A 154 -1.02 16.41 -2.86
CA LEU A 154 0.35 15.97 -2.96
C LEU A 154 0.89 15.33 -1.67
N ARG A 155 0.37 15.71 -0.49
CA ARG A 155 0.76 15.12 0.80
C ARG A 155 0.33 13.66 0.89
N PHE A 156 -0.85 13.34 0.38
CA PHE A 156 -1.35 11.96 0.32
C PHE A 156 -0.45 11.10 -0.58
N LEU A 157 -0.14 11.58 -1.80
CA LEU A 157 0.78 10.87 -2.72
C LEU A 157 2.17 10.69 -2.11
N LYS A 158 2.69 11.73 -1.44
CA LYS A 158 3.96 11.67 -0.72
C LYS A 158 3.93 10.61 0.38
N GLN A 159 2.86 10.55 1.16
CA GLN A 159 2.70 9.60 2.25
C GLN A 159 2.64 8.15 1.74
N LEU A 160 1.94 7.87 0.64
CA LEU A 160 1.91 6.53 0.03
C LEU A 160 3.31 6.07 -0.39
N ALA A 161 4.10 6.96 -0.97
CA ALA A 161 5.48 6.66 -1.36
C ALA A 161 6.40 6.47 -0.15
N ILE A 162 6.21 7.22 0.93
CA ILE A 162 6.96 7.02 2.18
C ILE A 162 6.56 5.69 2.83
N ASN A 163 5.26 5.37 2.87
CA ASN A 163 4.76 4.12 3.42
C ASN A 163 5.37 2.90 2.72
N SER A 164 5.52 2.93 1.40
CA SER A 164 6.10 1.79 0.66
C SER A 164 7.55 1.50 1.05
N ILE A 165 8.31 2.53 1.46
CA ILE A 165 9.65 2.37 2.03
C ILE A 165 9.57 1.94 3.49
N LYS A 166 8.73 2.60 4.30
CA LYS A 166 8.55 2.31 5.74
C LYS A 166 8.21 0.84 5.97
N TYR A 167 7.24 0.30 5.23
CA TYR A 167 6.74 -1.07 5.37
C TYR A 167 7.45 -2.07 4.45
N SER A 168 8.54 -1.69 3.79
CA SER A 168 9.36 -2.63 3.01
C SER A 168 10.10 -3.64 3.91
N GLY A 169 10.58 -4.73 3.31
CA GLY A 169 11.54 -5.66 3.92
C GLY A 169 13.00 -5.19 3.83
N LEU A 170 13.26 -3.90 3.50
CA LEU A 170 14.61 -3.37 3.40
C LEU A 170 15.30 -3.30 4.77
N TYR A 171 16.60 -3.60 4.80
CA TYR A 171 17.43 -3.42 5.98
C TYR A 171 17.71 -1.93 6.27
N ASP A 172 18.18 -1.18 5.27
CA ASP A 172 18.52 0.24 5.40
C ASP A 172 17.44 1.13 4.78
N LYS A 173 16.32 1.25 5.50
CA LYS A 173 15.18 2.08 5.10
C LYS A 173 15.51 3.57 5.10
N GLU A 174 16.43 4.01 5.97
CA GLU A 174 16.84 5.42 6.04
C GLU A 174 17.60 5.85 4.79
N ALA A 175 18.55 5.04 4.31
CA ALA A 175 19.26 5.33 3.08
C ALA A 175 18.33 5.31 1.86
N ALA A 176 17.37 4.37 1.83
CA ALA A 176 16.34 4.32 0.79
C ALA A 176 15.47 5.59 0.80
N LEU A 177 15.02 6.03 1.98
CA LEU A 177 14.21 7.23 2.15
C LEU A 177 14.98 8.49 1.73
N LYS A 178 16.25 8.65 2.15
CA LYS A 178 17.10 9.77 1.71
C LYS A 178 17.27 9.84 0.20
N LYS A 179 17.49 8.69 -0.45
CA LYS A 179 17.57 8.60 -1.92
C LYS A 179 16.26 9.00 -2.57
N TRP A 180 15.14 8.49 -2.05
CA TRP A 180 13.82 8.83 -2.55
C TRP A 180 13.50 10.32 -2.36
N GLU A 181 13.85 10.93 -1.22
CA GLU A 181 13.62 12.35 -0.95
C GLU A 181 14.35 13.26 -1.95
N MET A 182 15.58 12.91 -2.34
CA MET A 182 16.30 13.64 -3.39
C MET A 182 15.56 13.59 -4.72
N GLN A 183 15.04 12.42 -5.10
CA GLN A 183 14.28 12.22 -6.33
C GLN A 183 12.93 12.95 -6.29
N TRP A 184 12.24 12.90 -5.15
CA TRP A 184 11.00 13.61 -4.89
C TRP A 184 11.20 15.12 -5.05
N ASN A 185 12.21 15.70 -4.39
CA ASN A 185 12.49 17.14 -4.46
C ASN A 185 12.82 17.57 -5.90
N ARG A 186 13.59 16.76 -6.65
CA ARG A 186 13.85 17.00 -8.06
C ARG A 186 12.56 17.00 -8.88
N TRP A 187 11.69 16.03 -8.65
CA TRP A 187 10.40 15.93 -9.35
C TRP A 187 9.47 17.11 -9.03
N ILE A 188 9.40 17.55 -7.76
CA ILE A 188 8.69 18.77 -7.37
C ILE A 188 9.23 20.00 -8.10
N GLN A 189 10.56 20.15 -8.16
CA GLN A 189 11.17 21.27 -8.86
C GLN A 189 10.78 21.30 -10.35
N ILE A 190 10.80 20.13 -11.02
CA ILE A 190 10.35 20.01 -12.41
C ILE A 190 8.89 20.44 -12.58
N ILE A 191 8.00 19.99 -11.70
CA ILE A 191 6.57 20.38 -11.74
C ILE A 191 6.40 21.89 -11.54
N VAL A 192 7.10 22.47 -10.55
CA VAL A 192 7.02 23.90 -10.27
C VAL A 192 7.54 24.70 -11.47
N ASP A 193 8.69 24.35 -12.02
CA ASP A 193 9.29 25.07 -13.15
C ASP A 193 8.41 24.98 -14.42
N GLN A 194 7.74 23.84 -14.65
CA GLN A 194 6.85 23.64 -15.80
C GLN A 194 5.52 24.40 -15.67
N ASN A 195 4.97 24.51 -14.47
CA ASN A 195 3.61 25.05 -14.25
C ASN A 195 3.60 26.49 -13.72
N PHE A 196 4.71 26.94 -13.12
CA PHE A 196 4.88 28.26 -12.54
C PHE A 196 6.23 28.85 -13.00
N PRO A 197 6.36 29.19 -14.30
CA PRO A 197 7.58 29.78 -14.82
C PRO A 197 7.93 31.03 -13.99
N LYS A 198 9.20 31.12 -13.57
CA LYS A 198 9.69 32.27 -12.80
C LYS A 198 9.36 33.55 -13.56
N ILE A 199 8.56 34.42 -12.96
CA ILE A 199 8.35 35.78 -13.48
C ILE A 199 9.70 36.48 -13.37
N VAL A 200 10.46 36.51 -14.46
CA VAL A 200 11.58 37.43 -14.59
C VAL A 200 10.95 38.80 -14.75
N SER A 201 10.82 39.56 -13.66
CA SER A 201 10.44 40.98 -13.77
C SER A 201 11.51 41.70 -14.57
N PRO A 202 11.19 42.34 -15.71
CA PRO A 202 12.17 43.10 -16.49
C PRO A 202 12.50 44.47 -15.85
N PHE A 203 11.97 44.78 -14.66
CA PHE A 203 12.17 46.08 -14.00
C PHE A 203 12.87 45.93 -12.66
N ILE A 204 14.18 45.71 -12.70
CA ILE A 204 15.07 46.21 -11.65
C ILE A 204 16.02 47.17 -12.36
N VAL A 205 15.63 48.44 -12.42
CA VAL A 205 16.57 49.53 -12.72
C VAL A 205 17.38 49.73 -11.45
N PRO A 206 18.73 49.67 -11.48
CA PRO A 206 19.53 50.01 -10.31
C PRO A 206 19.30 51.50 -10.02
N ILE A 207 18.86 51.81 -8.80
CA ILE A 207 18.97 53.17 -8.28
C ILE A 207 20.47 53.41 -8.07
N ASN A 208 21.11 54.07 -9.03
CA ASN A 208 22.39 54.72 -8.79
C ASN A 208 22.06 56.08 -8.16
N ASP A 209 22.32 56.21 -6.87
CA ASP A 209 22.21 57.47 -6.14
C ASP A 209 23.24 58.49 -6.67
N VAL A 210 22.73 59.68 -7.00
CA VAL A 210 23.47 60.93 -7.26
C VAL A 210 23.58 61.70 -5.95
#